data_AF-A0A7W1CEN1-F1
#
_entry.id   AF-A0A7W1CEN1-F1
#
_cell.length_a   1.000
_cell.length_b   1.000
_cell.length_c   1.000
_cell.angle_alpha   90.00
_cell.angle_beta   90.00
_cell.angle_gamma   90.00
#
_symmetry.space_group_name_H-M   'P 1'
#
loop_
_entity.id
_entity.type
_entity.pdbx_description
1 polymer ?
#
loop_
_entity_poly.entity_id
_entity_poly.type
_entity_poly.pdbx_seq_one_letter_code
_entity_poly.pdbx_strand_id
1 'polypeptide(L)'
;MTVNAAFTGLSSPASAGHIHDTGPVGVNGPVRFSFTGVSGTSGTLGSFTFAVTAAQVADLRAKRWYCNIHSMMFPGGEIRGQVKIVSTPFDFDGDGRTDLRARRGAATAFYTLFSVNNSVATNFFGGGVNPLNSASDDYDGDGRSDFLLFNTGGILWRILQTATNTGREVQWGNTTVLGDQLLPADYDGDGKTDVAVFRRSTGVWYIIQSSNNQQRVEFFGATNDFGMVGDFDKDGKSDLTIIRGTPNGVG
;
A
#
# COMPACT_ATOMS: atom_id res chain seq x y z
N MET A 1 17.43 -2.68 9.08
CA MET A 1 16.69 -1.54 8.53
C MET A 1 17.66 -0.40 8.28
N THR A 2 17.56 0.27 7.12
CA THR A 2 18.34 1.48 6.82
C THR A 2 17.39 2.66 6.68
N VAL A 3 17.70 3.78 7.32
CA VAL A 3 16.85 4.98 7.34
C VAL A 3 17.69 6.20 6.98
N ASN A 4 17.21 7.00 6.02
CA ASN A 4 17.75 8.34 5.76
C ASN A 4 16.90 9.36 6.50
N ALA A 5 17.49 10.15 7.38
CA ALA A 5 16.76 11.07 8.25
C ALA A 5 17.14 12.53 8.00
N ALA A 6 16.14 13.40 7.98
CA ALA A 6 16.26 14.85 7.99
C ALA A 6 15.05 15.45 8.72
N PHE A 7 15.20 16.66 9.25
CA PHE A 7 14.12 17.40 9.92
C PHE A 7 14.25 18.89 9.64
N THR A 8 13.14 19.62 9.77
CA THR A 8 13.14 21.07 9.62
C THR A 8 12.01 21.70 10.41
N GLY A 9 12.18 22.98 10.77
CA GLY A 9 11.10 23.79 11.30
C GLY A 9 10.82 23.62 12.80
N LEU A 10 11.81 23.17 13.58
CA LEU A 10 11.69 23.22 15.04
C LEU A 10 11.71 24.67 15.52
N SER A 11 10.94 24.97 16.55
CA SER A 11 10.88 26.28 17.21
C SER A 11 12.08 26.56 18.12
N SER A 12 12.83 25.52 18.50
CA SER A 12 14.10 25.64 19.24
C SER A 12 15.09 24.56 18.80
N PRO A 13 16.39 24.69 19.13
CA PRO A 13 17.37 23.68 18.77
C PRO A 13 16.96 22.27 19.21
N ALA A 14 17.15 21.30 18.33
CA ALA A 14 16.88 19.90 18.61
C ALA A 14 17.79 19.42 19.75
N SER A 15 17.22 18.63 20.66
CA SER A 15 17.89 18.08 21.84
C SER A 15 18.12 16.57 21.73
N ALA A 16 17.25 15.87 21.00
CA ALA A 16 17.37 14.43 20.74
C ALA A 16 16.48 14.01 19.56
N GLY A 17 16.73 12.83 19.02
CA GLY A 17 15.86 12.22 18.02
C GLY A 17 15.86 10.70 18.14
N HIS A 18 14.68 10.09 18.10
CA HIS A 18 14.49 8.67 18.35
C HIS A 18 13.51 8.02 17.37
N ILE A 19 13.70 6.73 17.15
CA ILE A 19 12.69 5.82 16.59
C ILE A 19 12.10 5.04 17.75
N HIS A 20 10.79 5.09 17.87
CA HIS A 20 9.99 4.35 18.83
C HIS A 20 9.18 3.29 18.09
N ASP A 21 8.88 2.19 18.76
CA ASP A 21 7.72 1.39 18.40
C ASP A 21 6.51 1.83 19.25
N THR A 22 5.31 1.39 18.92
CA THR A 22 4.12 1.65 19.73
C THR A 22 3.99 0.56 20.78
N GLY A 23 3.86 0.99 22.04
CA GLY A 23 3.15 0.21 23.04
C GLY A 23 1.65 0.09 22.69
N PRO A 24 0.78 -0.33 23.62
CA PRO A 24 -0.67 -0.36 23.40
C PRO A 24 -1.20 0.99 22.85
N VAL A 25 -2.30 0.92 22.08
CA VAL A 25 -2.95 2.09 21.48
C VAL A 25 -3.17 3.20 22.52
N GLY A 26 -2.65 4.40 22.25
CA GLY A 26 -2.74 5.57 23.13
C GLY A 26 -1.54 5.81 24.07
N VAL A 27 -0.52 4.95 24.05
CA VAL A 27 0.67 5.07 24.91
C VAL A 27 1.95 5.31 24.09
N ASN A 28 2.79 6.26 24.52
CA ASN A 28 4.13 6.43 23.96
C ASN A 28 4.93 5.14 24.17
N GLY A 29 5.35 4.49 23.08
CA GLY A 29 6.20 3.30 23.22
C GLY A 29 7.67 3.61 23.48
N PRO A 30 8.45 2.60 23.88
CA PRO A 30 9.86 2.75 24.26
C PRO A 30 10.73 3.20 23.07
N VAL A 31 11.84 3.87 23.40
CA VAL A 31 12.88 4.18 22.40
C VAL A 31 13.51 2.87 21.93
N ARG A 32 13.52 2.64 20.62
CA ARG A 32 14.16 1.49 19.99
C ARG A 32 15.52 1.84 19.42
N PHE A 33 15.59 2.95 18.72
CA PHE A 33 16.83 3.45 18.12
C PHE A 33 16.97 4.94 18.35
N SER A 34 18.21 5.40 18.45
CA SER A 34 18.51 6.83 18.59
C SER A 34 19.26 7.31 17.37
N PHE A 35 18.93 8.52 16.92
CA PHE A 35 19.71 9.24 15.94
C PHE A 35 20.86 9.97 16.64
N THR A 36 22.02 10.01 16.00
CA THR A 36 23.15 10.84 16.42
C THR A 36 23.21 12.12 15.58
N GLY A 37 23.88 13.16 16.08
CA GLY A 37 24.06 14.42 15.34
C GLY A 37 22.82 15.33 15.29
N VAL A 38 21.78 15.03 16.07
CA VAL A 38 20.54 15.82 16.13
C VAL A 38 20.80 17.17 16.80
N SER A 39 20.77 18.25 16.03
CA SER A 39 21.08 19.61 16.52
C SER A 39 20.49 20.71 15.61
N GLY A 40 20.34 21.93 16.14
CA GLY A 40 19.77 23.05 15.39
C GLY A 40 18.26 22.92 15.18
N THR A 41 17.64 23.88 14.49
CA THR A 41 16.19 23.88 14.24
C THR A 41 15.80 23.10 12.97
N SER A 42 16.78 22.79 12.13
CA SER A 42 16.67 21.97 10.92
C SER A 42 18.01 21.27 10.67
N GLY A 43 17.99 20.08 10.07
CA GLY A 43 19.21 19.36 9.73
C GLY A 43 18.98 18.08 8.94
N THR A 44 19.98 17.71 8.14
CA THR A 44 20.07 16.39 7.49
C THR A 44 21.00 15.52 8.31
N LEU A 45 20.49 14.42 8.85
CA LEU A 45 21.23 13.49 9.69
C LEU A 45 21.93 12.39 8.88
N GLY A 46 21.48 12.15 7.65
CA GLY A 46 22.03 11.14 6.75
C GLY A 46 21.48 9.75 7.02
N SER A 47 22.25 8.73 6.63
CA SER A 47 21.84 7.32 6.66
C SER A 47 22.25 6.64 7.96
N PHE A 48 21.31 5.91 8.57
CA PHE A 48 21.51 5.06 9.74
C PHE A 48 21.13 3.63 9.42
N THR A 49 21.95 2.68 9.87
CA THR A 49 21.65 1.25 9.75
C THR A 49 21.44 0.67 11.13
N PHE A 50 20.25 0.11 11.36
CA PHE A 50 19.87 -0.53 12.62
C PHE A 50 19.62 -2.03 12.39
N ALA A 51 20.17 -2.85 13.29
CA ALA A 51 19.81 -4.26 13.36
C ALA A 51 18.37 -4.38 13.89
N VAL A 52 17.53 -5.14 13.17
CA VAL A 52 16.13 -5.38 13.53
C VAL A 52 15.85 -6.87 13.56
N THR A 53 15.05 -7.33 14.52
CA THR A 53 14.61 -8.73 14.60
C THR A 53 13.43 -8.96 13.66
N ALA A 54 13.10 -10.24 13.38
CA ALA A 54 11.92 -10.57 12.57
C ALA A 54 10.61 -10.04 13.17
N ALA A 55 10.46 -10.06 14.49
CA ALA A 55 9.30 -9.49 15.17
C ALA A 55 9.22 -7.96 15.00
N GLN A 56 10.35 -7.27 15.08
CA GLN A 56 10.40 -5.82 14.85
C GLN A 56 10.11 -5.44 13.40
N VAL A 57 10.52 -6.28 12.45
CA VAL A 57 10.12 -6.13 11.04
C VAL A 57 8.61 -6.29 10.89
N ALA A 58 7.99 -7.26 11.57
CA ALA A 58 6.54 -7.41 11.56
C ALA A 58 5.81 -6.21 12.19
N ASP A 59 6.33 -5.65 13.28
CA ASP A 59 5.75 -4.44 13.89
C ASP A 59 5.91 -3.20 13.01
N LEU A 60 7.07 -3.04 12.35
CA LEU A 60 7.29 -2.01 11.34
C LEU A 60 6.27 -2.14 10.20
N ARG A 61 6.06 -3.38 9.72
CA ARG A 61 5.05 -3.78 8.73
C ARG A 61 3.64 -3.40 9.12
N ALA A 62 3.29 -3.61 10.38
CA ALA A 62 2.02 -3.18 10.94
C ALA A 62 1.92 -1.65 11.22
N LYS A 63 2.87 -0.83 10.73
CA LYS A 63 2.87 0.65 10.84
C LYS A 63 2.84 1.15 12.28
N ARG A 64 3.38 0.33 13.19
CA ARG A 64 3.39 0.55 14.64
C ARG A 64 4.53 1.44 15.13
N TRP A 65 5.33 2.02 14.24
CA TRP A 65 6.55 2.71 14.64
C TRP A 65 6.47 4.19 14.30
N TYR A 66 7.16 5.04 15.07
CA TYR A 66 7.21 6.48 14.81
C TYR A 66 8.58 7.05 15.13
N CYS A 67 8.95 8.10 14.40
CA CYS A 67 10.10 8.94 14.69
C CYS A 67 9.65 10.16 15.48
N ASN A 68 10.44 10.56 16.46
CA ASN A 68 10.20 11.75 17.29
C ASN A 68 11.48 12.57 17.35
N ILE A 69 11.39 13.88 17.09
CA ILE A 69 12.49 14.83 17.32
C ILE A 69 12.10 15.76 18.46
N HIS A 70 12.96 15.82 19.46
CA HIS A 70 12.82 16.62 20.66
C HIS A 70 13.56 17.93 20.45
N SER A 71 13.05 19.01 21.01
CA SER A 71 13.73 20.30 21.05
C SER A 71 13.88 20.79 22.49
N MET A 72 14.64 21.86 22.69
CA MET A 72 14.85 22.43 24.03
C MET A 72 13.53 22.91 24.66
N MET A 73 12.61 23.47 23.87
CA MET A 73 11.30 23.92 24.35
C MET A 73 10.27 22.78 24.47
N PHE A 74 10.46 21.69 23.71
CA PHE A 74 9.57 20.53 23.75
C PHE A 74 10.35 19.23 24.03
N PRO A 75 10.79 19.00 25.28
CA PRO A 75 11.56 17.80 25.64
C PRO A 75 10.79 16.49 25.48
N GLY A 76 9.46 16.52 25.38
CA GLY A 76 8.62 15.34 25.08
C GLY A 76 8.58 14.97 23.59
N GLY A 77 9.12 15.82 22.72
CA GLY A 77 8.98 15.73 21.26
C GLY A 77 8.23 16.95 20.73
N GLU A 78 8.82 17.63 19.74
CA GLU A 78 8.16 18.73 19.02
C GLU A 78 7.49 18.23 17.74
N ILE A 79 8.20 17.38 16.98
CA ILE A 79 7.69 16.78 15.76
C ILE A 79 7.70 15.26 15.86
N ARG A 80 6.61 14.66 15.40
CA ARG A 80 6.40 13.21 15.36
C ARG A 80 5.91 12.82 13.97
N GLY A 81 6.50 11.77 13.40
CA GLY A 81 6.08 11.18 12.14
C GLY A 81 5.97 9.67 12.26
N GLN A 82 4.83 9.10 11.86
CA GLN A 82 4.67 7.65 11.79
C GLN A 82 5.59 7.09 10.70
N VAL A 83 6.23 5.96 10.97
CA VAL A 83 6.97 5.21 9.94
C VAL A 83 5.94 4.65 8.97
N LYS A 84 5.95 5.16 7.75
CA LYS A 84 5.19 4.59 6.63
C LYS A 84 6.07 3.57 5.92
N ILE A 85 5.46 2.45 5.55
CA ILE A 85 6.05 1.58 4.54
C ILE A 85 5.55 2.05 3.20
N VAL A 86 6.49 2.37 2.32
CA VAL A 86 6.21 2.47 0.90
C VAL A 86 6.13 1.02 0.44
N SER A 87 4.93 0.54 0.11
CA SER A 87 4.79 -0.77 -0.51
C SER A 87 5.53 -0.73 -1.85
N THR A 88 6.43 -1.69 -2.05
CA THR A 88 7.05 -1.86 -3.37
C THR A 88 6.05 -2.63 -4.22
N PRO A 89 5.66 -2.12 -5.41
CA PRO A 89 4.74 -2.84 -6.28
C PRO A 89 5.27 -4.24 -6.59
N PHE A 90 4.40 -5.24 -6.44
CA PHE A 90 4.70 -6.66 -6.66
C PHE A 90 5.81 -7.25 -5.78
N ASP A 91 6.03 -6.73 -4.57
CA ASP A 91 6.91 -7.35 -3.57
C ASP A 91 6.15 -8.44 -2.78
N PHE A 92 6.27 -9.71 -3.17
CA PHE A 92 5.47 -10.79 -2.58
C PHE A 92 6.12 -11.47 -1.37
N ASP A 93 7.44 -11.32 -1.17
CA ASP A 93 8.16 -11.85 0.00
C ASP A 93 8.52 -10.76 1.04
N GLY A 94 8.20 -9.50 0.75
CA GLY A 94 8.39 -8.33 1.60
C GLY A 94 9.85 -7.93 1.73
N ASP A 95 10.73 -8.34 0.82
CA ASP A 95 12.15 -7.99 0.86
C ASP A 95 12.44 -6.54 0.39
N GLY A 96 11.41 -5.83 -0.04
CA GLY A 96 11.44 -4.45 -0.54
C GLY A 96 11.71 -4.35 -2.03
N ARG A 97 11.75 -5.46 -2.78
CA ARG A 97 12.03 -5.49 -4.22
C ARG A 97 10.81 -5.95 -5.00
N THR A 98 10.66 -5.43 -6.21
CA THR A 98 9.62 -5.87 -7.14
C THR A 98 9.95 -7.27 -7.65
N ASP A 99 9.03 -8.21 -7.44
CA ASP A 99 9.08 -9.55 -8.01
C ASP A 99 8.27 -9.65 -9.31
N LEU A 100 8.40 -10.79 -10.00
CA LEU A 100 7.60 -11.09 -11.17
C LEU A 100 6.48 -12.07 -10.85
N ARG A 101 5.28 -11.77 -11.33
CA ARG A 101 4.11 -12.65 -11.23
C ARG A 101 3.68 -13.13 -12.61
N ALA A 102 3.43 -14.42 -12.72
CA ALA A 102 2.71 -15.02 -13.85
C ALA A 102 1.48 -15.79 -13.34
N ARG A 103 0.42 -15.81 -14.14
CA ARG A 103 -0.80 -16.58 -13.84
C ARG A 103 -1.12 -17.51 -14.99
N ARG A 104 -1.40 -18.78 -14.68
CA ARG A 104 -1.92 -19.75 -15.66
C ARG A 104 -3.40 -19.97 -15.42
N GLY A 105 -4.24 -19.38 -16.29
CA GLY A 105 -5.70 -19.29 -16.10
C GLY A 105 -6.42 -20.64 -15.88
N ALA A 106 -6.01 -21.71 -16.55
CA ALA A 106 -6.64 -23.03 -16.40
C ALA A 106 -6.27 -23.77 -15.09
N ALA A 107 -5.18 -23.38 -14.43
CA ALA A 107 -4.61 -24.12 -13.30
C ALA A 107 -4.86 -23.46 -11.94
N THR A 108 -5.53 -22.30 -11.90
CA THR A 108 -5.70 -21.47 -10.68
C THR A 108 -4.37 -21.12 -10.00
N ALA A 109 -3.26 -21.29 -10.72
CA ALA A 109 -1.92 -21.17 -10.20
C ALA A 109 -1.36 -19.77 -10.50
N PHE A 110 -0.85 -19.14 -9.45
CA PHE A 110 0.02 -17.99 -9.49
C PHE A 110 1.45 -18.46 -9.27
N TYR A 111 2.35 -17.96 -10.10
CA TYR A 111 3.77 -18.18 -10.00
C TYR A 111 4.42 -16.85 -9.67
N THR A 112 5.23 -16.82 -8.62
CA THR A 112 6.07 -15.69 -8.28
C THR A 112 7.52 -16.08 -8.48
N LEU A 113 8.26 -15.32 -9.26
CA LEU A 113 9.72 -15.41 -9.34
C LEU A 113 10.30 -14.31 -8.45
N PHE A 114 10.92 -14.71 -7.35
CA PHE A 114 11.50 -13.78 -6.40
C PHE A 114 12.76 -13.14 -6.97
N SER A 115 12.79 -11.81 -6.97
CA SER A 115 13.90 -11.02 -7.53
C SER A 115 15.20 -11.20 -6.75
N VAL A 116 15.10 -11.57 -5.48
CA VAL A 116 16.26 -11.73 -4.58
C VAL A 116 17.13 -12.93 -4.92
N ASN A 117 16.54 -14.03 -5.40
CA ASN A 117 17.23 -15.32 -5.54
C ASN A 117 16.77 -16.17 -6.73
N ASN A 118 15.86 -15.67 -7.58
CA ASN A 118 15.28 -16.38 -8.72
C ASN A 118 14.57 -17.70 -8.36
N SER A 119 14.20 -17.92 -7.10
CA SER A 119 13.38 -19.06 -6.73
C SER A 119 11.91 -18.80 -7.09
N VAL A 120 11.18 -19.87 -7.39
CA VAL A 120 9.78 -19.78 -7.82
C VAL A 120 8.86 -20.29 -6.72
N ALA A 121 7.96 -19.44 -6.25
CA ALA A 121 6.82 -19.84 -5.44
C ALA A 121 5.61 -20.16 -6.34
N THR A 122 4.79 -21.12 -5.93
CA THR A 122 3.51 -21.43 -6.58
C THR A 122 2.39 -21.35 -5.55
N ASN A 123 1.40 -20.50 -5.81
CA ASN A 123 0.20 -20.36 -5.00
C ASN A 123 -1.01 -20.81 -5.80
N PHE A 124 -1.76 -21.77 -5.26
CA PHE A 124 -3.02 -22.21 -5.85
C PHE A 124 -4.16 -21.42 -5.23
N PHE A 125 -4.83 -20.60 -6.03
CA PHE A 125 -5.83 -19.68 -5.54
C PHE A 125 -6.98 -19.46 -6.53
N GLY A 126 -8.19 -19.63 -6.01
CA GLY A 126 -9.43 -19.35 -6.73
C GLY A 126 -9.78 -20.38 -7.80
N GLY A 127 -10.42 -21.47 -7.37
CA GLY A 127 -11.16 -22.39 -8.23
C GLY A 127 -12.31 -21.70 -8.98
N GLY A 128 -12.56 -22.11 -10.22
CA GLY A 128 -13.69 -21.63 -11.02
C GLY A 128 -13.37 -21.37 -12.49
N VAL A 129 -14.40 -21.34 -13.33
CA VAL A 129 -14.29 -21.14 -14.78
C VAL A 129 -13.82 -19.73 -15.15
N ASN A 130 -12.93 -19.67 -16.15
CA ASN A 130 -12.46 -18.47 -16.82
C ASN A 130 -13.60 -17.63 -17.44
N PRO A 131 -13.37 -16.32 -17.72
CA PRO A 131 -12.14 -15.56 -17.45
C PRO A 131 -12.21 -14.85 -16.10
N LEU A 132 -11.17 -14.95 -15.29
CA LEU A 132 -11.09 -14.18 -14.04
C LEU A 132 -10.07 -13.06 -14.25
N ASN A 133 -10.44 -11.81 -13.96
CA ASN A 133 -9.47 -10.72 -13.88
C ASN A 133 -8.63 -10.88 -12.60
N SER A 134 -7.38 -10.44 -12.63
CA SER A 134 -6.52 -10.48 -11.44
C SER A 134 -5.72 -9.20 -11.32
N ALA A 135 -5.55 -8.74 -10.08
CA ALA A 135 -4.65 -7.67 -9.70
C ALA A 135 -3.74 -8.15 -8.56
N SER A 136 -2.80 -7.31 -8.15
CA SER A 136 -1.95 -7.51 -6.98
C SER A 136 -1.67 -6.17 -6.34
N ASP A 137 -1.78 -6.13 -5.02
CA ASP A 137 -1.51 -4.96 -4.17
C ASP A 137 -1.53 -5.40 -2.69
N ASP A 138 -1.18 -4.54 -1.75
CA ASP A 138 -1.13 -4.81 -0.31
C ASP A 138 -2.53 -4.64 0.34
N TYR A 139 -3.34 -5.70 0.37
CA TYR A 139 -4.75 -5.62 0.80
C TYR A 139 -4.95 -5.69 2.32
N ASP A 140 -3.93 -6.06 3.08
CA ASP A 140 -4.00 -6.13 4.54
C ASP A 140 -3.06 -5.15 5.27
N GLY A 141 -2.23 -4.44 4.51
CA GLY A 141 -1.37 -3.36 4.99
C GLY A 141 -0.08 -3.86 5.62
N ASP A 142 0.32 -5.12 5.39
CA ASP A 142 1.52 -5.71 5.95
C ASP A 142 2.80 -5.40 5.14
N GLY A 143 2.68 -4.65 4.04
CA GLY A 143 3.78 -4.24 3.19
C GLY A 143 4.22 -5.29 2.17
N ARG A 144 3.52 -6.43 2.06
CA ARG A 144 3.65 -7.37 0.96
C ARG A 144 2.51 -7.19 -0.03
N SER A 145 2.81 -7.45 -1.30
CA SER A 145 1.78 -7.59 -2.31
C SER A 145 1.02 -8.89 -2.11
N ASP A 146 -0.28 -8.83 -2.33
CA ASP A 146 -1.19 -9.95 -2.26
C ASP A 146 -1.77 -10.28 -3.65
N PHE A 147 -2.52 -11.37 -3.75
CA PHE A 147 -3.19 -11.73 -4.99
C PHE A 147 -4.68 -11.40 -4.93
N LEU A 148 -5.16 -10.62 -5.90
CA LEU A 148 -6.59 -10.49 -6.16
C LEU A 148 -7.02 -11.37 -7.33
N LEU A 149 -8.21 -11.95 -7.18
CA LEU A 149 -8.98 -12.59 -8.22
C LEU A 149 -10.42 -12.06 -8.22
N PHE A 150 -10.92 -11.67 -9.40
CA PHE A 150 -12.29 -11.19 -9.59
C PHE A 150 -13.04 -12.08 -10.58
N ASN A 151 -14.21 -12.58 -10.16
CA ASN A 151 -15.07 -13.42 -11.01
C ASN A 151 -16.04 -12.59 -11.86
N THR A 152 -15.90 -12.70 -13.19
CA THR A 152 -16.77 -12.02 -14.17
C THR A 152 -18.23 -12.48 -14.13
N GLY A 153 -18.53 -13.63 -13.49
CA GLY A 153 -19.90 -14.10 -13.25
C GLY A 153 -20.64 -13.39 -12.11
N GLY A 154 -19.97 -12.51 -11.36
CA GLY A 154 -20.65 -11.64 -10.41
C GLY A 154 -19.98 -11.49 -9.06
N ILE A 155 -19.65 -10.24 -8.77
CA ILE A 155 -19.51 -9.63 -7.43
C ILE A 155 -18.50 -10.24 -6.45
N LEU A 156 -17.79 -11.32 -6.75
CA LEU A 156 -16.90 -11.93 -5.77
C LEU A 156 -15.43 -11.59 -6.04
N TRP A 157 -14.87 -10.85 -5.10
CA TRP A 157 -13.45 -10.51 -5.01
C TRP A 157 -12.81 -11.44 -4.02
N ARG A 158 -11.81 -12.21 -4.46
CA ARG A 158 -11.05 -13.09 -3.59
C ARG A 158 -9.64 -12.58 -3.50
N ILE A 159 -9.18 -12.35 -2.28
CA ILE A 159 -7.86 -11.85 -1.96
C ILE A 159 -7.11 -12.96 -1.21
N LEU A 160 -5.90 -13.29 -1.64
CA LEU A 160 -4.99 -14.20 -0.94
C LEU A 160 -3.85 -13.40 -0.35
N GLN A 161 -3.79 -13.36 0.98
CA GLN A 161 -2.73 -12.71 1.74
C GLN A 161 -1.46 -13.54 1.66
N THR A 162 -0.35 -12.97 1.21
CA THR A 162 0.86 -13.75 0.89
C THR A 162 1.71 -14.05 2.12
N ALA A 163 1.66 -13.21 3.16
CA ALA A 163 2.35 -13.50 4.41
C ALA A 163 1.77 -14.69 5.18
N THR A 164 0.46 -14.83 5.18
CA THR A 164 -0.27 -15.81 6.01
C THR A 164 -0.86 -16.96 5.20
N ASN A 165 -0.91 -16.83 3.87
CA ASN A 165 -1.59 -17.74 2.96
C ASN A 165 -3.08 -17.94 3.31
N THR A 166 -3.72 -16.87 3.80
CA THR A 166 -5.15 -16.85 4.15
C THR A 166 -5.97 -16.08 3.13
N GLY A 167 -7.19 -16.57 2.86
CA GLY A 167 -8.11 -15.95 1.92
C GLY A 167 -9.08 -14.98 2.59
N ARG A 168 -9.36 -13.85 1.93
CA ARG A 168 -10.45 -12.92 2.24
C ARG A 168 -11.37 -12.80 1.03
N GLU A 169 -12.67 -12.71 1.27
CA GLU A 169 -13.67 -12.46 0.22
C GLU A 169 -14.39 -11.15 0.46
N VAL A 170 -14.65 -10.41 -0.63
CA VAL A 170 -15.53 -9.23 -0.64
C VAL A 170 -16.61 -9.48 -1.69
N GLN A 171 -17.87 -9.48 -1.26
CA GLN A 171 -19.01 -9.69 -2.14
C GLN A 171 -19.62 -8.34 -2.54
N TRP A 172 -19.17 -7.82 -3.68
CA TRP A 172 -19.50 -6.49 -4.16
C TRP A 172 -19.34 -6.34 -5.69
N GLY A 173 -20.27 -5.63 -6.32
CA GLY A 173 -20.23 -5.30 -7.76
C GLY A 173 -21.58 -5.47 -8.45
N ASN A 174 -21.56 -5.56 -9.79
CA ASN A 174 -22.76 -5.79 -10.60
C ASN A 174 -22.49 -6.88 -11.65
N THR A 175 -23.31 -7.93 -11.66
CA THR A 175 -23.17 -9.08 -12.57
C THR A 175 -23.56 -8.78 -14.03
N THR A 176 -24.27 -7.68 -14.27
CA THR A 176 -24.79 -7.30 -15.59
C THR A 176 -23.88 -6.33 -16.34
N VAL A 177 -22.86 -5.79 -15.68
CA VAL A 177 -21.89 -4.89 -16.30
C VAL A 177 -20.62 -5.65 -16.66
N LEU A 178 -20.26 -5.62 -17.94
CA LEU A 178 -19.00 -6.15 -18.43
C LEU A 178 -18.01 -5.01 -18.70
N GLY A 179 -16.73 -5.25 -18.43
CA GLY A 179 -15.64 -4.33 -18.78
C GLY A 179 -15.29 -3.28 -17.73
N ASP A 180 -15.67 -3.47 -16.47
CA ASP A 180 -15.14 -2.68 -15.36
C ASP A 180 -13.60 -2.90 -15.26
N GLN A 181 -12.86 -1.80 -15.17
CA GLN A 181 -11.40 -1.82 -14.99
C GLN A 181 -11.07 -1.95 -13.51
N LEU A 182 -10.30 -2.96 -13.12
CA LEU A 182 -9.83 -3.12 -11.74
C LEU A 182 -8.76 -2.07 -11.44
N LEU A 183 -9.01 -1.21 -10.46
CA LEU A 183 -8.08 -0.17 -10.01
C LEU A 183 -8.02 -0.14 -8.48
N PRO A 184 -7.66 -1.26 -7.83
CA PRO A 184 -7.46 -1.28 -6.40
C PRO A 184 -6.29 -0.37 -6.03
N ALA A 185 -6.43 0.36 -4.92
CA ALA A 185 -5.41 1.25 -4.34
C ALA A 185 -5.86 1.68 -2.93
N ASP A 186 -5.00 2.31 -2.13
CA ASP A 186 -5.39 2.90 -0.83
C ASP A 186 -5.96 4.32 -1.02
N TYR A 187 -7.29 4.48 -1.13
CA TYR A 187 -7.92 5.78 -1.40
C TYR A 187 -8.32 6.54 -0.12
N ASP A 188 -8.30 5.88 1.04
CA ASP A 188 -8.72 6.49 2.31
C ASP A 188 -7.56 6.75 3.28
N GLY A 189 -6.38 6.22 2.99
CA GLY A 189 -5.12 6.46 3.67
C GLY A 189 -4.95 5.61 4.92
N ASP A 190 -5.72 4.52 5.08
CA ASP A 190 -5.58 3.60 6.20
C ASP A 190 -4.37 2.66 6.05
N GLY A 191 -3.72 2.69 4.89
CA GLY A 191 -2.56 1.89 4.58
C GLY A 191 -2.90 0.50 4.07
N LYS A 192 -4.15 0.21 3.71
CA LYS A 192 -4.56 -1.05 3.08
C LYS A 192 -5.18 -0.75 1.74
N THR A 193 -5.03 -1.68 0.82
CA THR A 193 -5.64 -1.53 -0.50
C THR A 193 -7.16 -1.67 -0.44
N ASP A 194 -7.86 -0.68 -0.97
CA ASP A 194 -9.29 -0.72 -1.24
C ASP A 194 -9.59 -1.53 -2.50
N VAL A 195 -10.74 -2.20 -2.52
CA VAL A 195 -11.22 -2.80 -3.78
C VAL A 195 -11.98 -1.75 -4.57
N ALA A 196 -11.59 -1.55 -5.83
CA ALA A 196 -12.18 -0.50 -6.65
C ALA A 196 -12.24 -0.87 -8.14
N VAL A 197 -13.25 -0.31 -8.80
CA VAL A 197 -13.43 -0.38 -10.25
C VAL A 197 -13.67 0.99 -10.85
N PHE A 198 -13.16 1.19 -12.06
CA PHE A 198 -13.61 2.25 -12.96
C PHE A 198 -14.50 1.67 -14.06
N ARG A 199 -15.74 2.16 -14.11
CA ARG A 199 -16.71 1.77 -15.12
C ARG A 199 -16.55 2.60 -16.37
N ARG A 200 -15.80 2.08 -17.33
CA ARG A 200 -15.48 2.78 -18.59
C ARG A 200 -16.70 3.18 -19.42
N SER A 201 -17.81 2.43 -19.33
CA SER A 201 -19.05 2.77 -20.05
C SER A 201 -19.74 4.03 -19.53
N THR A 202 -19.57 4.36 -18.25
CA THR A 202 -20.22 5.51 -17.60
C THR A 202 -19.25 6.57 -17.11
N GLY A 203 -17.95 6.29 -17.04
CA GLY A 203 -16.95 7.20 -16.48
C GLY A 203 -17.02 7.32 -14.95
N VAL A 204 -17.54 6.32 -14.25
CA VAL A 204 -17.79 6.37 -12.79
C VAL A 204 -16.84 5.43 -12.06
N TRP A 205 -16.28 5.91 -10.95
CA TRP A 205 -15.49 5.11 -10.02
C TRP A 205 -16.37 4.59 -8.89
N TYR A 206 -16.10 3.35 -8.50
CA TYR A 206 -16.70 2.74 -7.33
C TYR A 206 -15.61 2.11 -6.49
N ILE A 207 -15.58 2.41 -5.19
CA ILE A 207 -14.51 2.03 -4.26
C ILE A 207 -15.16 1.49 -2.99
N ILE A 208 -14.66 0.37 -2.47
CA ILE A 208 -15.01 -0.11 -1.13
C ILE A 208 -13.79 0.09 -0.23
N GLN A 209 -13.95 1.01 0.71
CA GLN A 209 -12.92 1.39 1.67
C GLN A 209 -12.59 0.22 2.60
N SER A 210 -11.31 -0.11 2.70
CA SER A 210 -10.75 -1.17 3.55
C SER A 210 -11.00 -0.91 5.04
N SER A 211 -10.98 0.37 5.44
CA SER A 211 -11.08 0.81 6.83
C SER A 211 -12.45 0.56 7.47
N ASN A 212 -13.52 0.62 6.67
CA ASN A 212 -14.89 0.62 7.16
C ASN A 212 -15.88 -0.18 6.29
N ASN A 213 -15.43 -0.75 5.16
CA ASN A 213 -16.24 -1.46 4.16
C ASN A 213 -17.38 -0.62 3.54
N GLN A 214 -17.32 0.71 3.61
CA GLN A 214 -18.30 1.59 2.96
C GLN A 214 -17.95 1.81 1.50
N GLN A 215 -19.01 1.96 0.68
CA GLN A 215 -18.86 2.29 -0.72
C GLN A 215 -18.75 3.80 -0.92
N ARG A 216 -17.69 4.23 -1.61
CA ARG A 216 -17.53 5.55 -2.20
C ARG A 216 -17.82 5.48 -3.70
N VAL A 217 -18.58 6.43 -4.21
CA VAL A 217 -18.90 6.56 -5.65
C VAL A 217 -18.42 7.93 -6.12
N GLU A 218 -17.59 7.98 -7.16
CA GLU A 218 -17.04 9.23 -7.67
C GLU A 218 -17.34 9.38 -9.17
N PHE A 219 -17.91 10.53 -9.54
CA PHE A 219 -18.24 10.88 -10.92
C PHE A 219 -17.07 11.63 -11.58
N PHE A 220 -15.93 10.95 -11.69
CA PHE A 220 -14.70 11.51 -12.25
C PHE A 220 -14.24 10.73 -13.49
N GLY A 221 -14.70 11.16 -14.67
CA GLY A 221 -14.39 10.54 -15.95
C GLY A 221 -15.53 10.71 -16.93
N ALA A 222 -15.39 10.08 -18.09
CA ALA A 222 -16.41 10.00 -19.12
C ALA A 222 -16.42 8.61 -19.77
N THR A 223 -17.43 8.34 -20.58
CA THR A 223 -17.49 7.12 -21.40
C THR A 223 -16.23 6.98 -22.25
N ASN A 224 -15.65 5.78 -22.26
CA ASN A 224 -14.44 5.34 -22.95
C ASN A 224 -13.10 5.86 -22.41
N ASP A 225 -13.07 6.66 -21.35
CA ASP A 225 -11.82 6.97 -20.66
C ASP A 225 -11.16 5.67 -20.11
N PHE A 226 -9.88 5.75 -19.78
CA PHE A 226 -9.15 4.74 -19.02
C PHE A 226 -8.82 5.30 -17.65
N GLY A 227 -9.13 4.54 -16.59
CA GLY A 227 -8.76 4.92 -15.24
C GLY A 227 -7.31 4.54 -14.95
N MET A 228 -6.65 5.32 -14.11
CA MET A 228 -5.34 5.08 -13.52
C MET A 228 -5.32 5.60 -12.08
N VAL A 229 -4.37 5.11 -11.30
CA VAL A 229 -4.25 5.42 -9.87
C VAL A 229 -2.80 5.65 -9.51
N GLY A 230 -2.59 6.46 -8.49
CA GLY A 230 -1.28 6.71 -7.89
C GLY A 230 -1.36 7.84 -6.87
N ASP A 231 -0.45 7.87 -5.92
CA ASP A 231 -0.30 8.97 -4.96
C ASP A 231 0.56 10.08 -5.61
N PHE A 232 -0.07 11.00 -6.34
CA PHE A 232 0.64 12.02 -7.12
C PHE A 232 1.04 13.23 -6.28
N ASP A 233 0.31 13.52 -5.20
CA ASP A 233 0.58 14.64 -4.31
C ASP A 233 1.36 14.26 -3.03
N LYS A 234 1.56 12.96 -2.79
CA LYS A 234 2.33 12.37 -1.68
C LYS A 234 1.64 12.54 -0.32
N ASP A 235 0.32 12.67 -0.27
CA ASP A 235 -0.42 12.71 0.99
C ASP A 235 -0.54 11.31 1.63
N GLY A 236 -0.22 10.26 0.87
CA GLY A 236 -0.31 8.86 1.28
C GLY A 236 -1.64 8.19 0.96
N LYS A 237 -2.47 8.83 0.13
CA LYS A 237 -3.66 8.26 -0.50
C LYS A 237 -3.43 8.19 -2.00
N SER A 238 -4.10 7.26 -2.63
CA SER A 238 -4.10 7.13 -4.09
C SER A 238 -5.13 8.07 -4.69
N ASP A 239 -4.73 8.79 -5.72
CA ASP A 239 -5.58 9.69 -6.47
C ASP A 239 -6.25 8.98 -7.65
N LEU A 240 -7.48 9.41 -7.94
CA LEU A 240 -8.20 9.02 -9.15
C LEU A 240 -7.65 9.79 -10.34
N THR A 241 -7.25 9.09 -11.40
CA THR A 241 -6.74 9.69 -12.64
C THR A 241 -7.44 9.09 -13.85
N ILE A 242 -7.71 9.91 -14.87
CA ILE A 242 -8.24 9.44 -16.14
C ILE A 242 -7.28 9.78 -17.29
N ILE A 243 -7.20 8.88 -18.26
CA ILE A 243 -6.59 9.13 -19.57
C ILE A 243 -7.71 9.14 -20.60
N ARG A 244 -7.76 10.25 -21.34
CA ARG A 244 -8.67 10.45 -22.46
C ARG A 244 -7.89 10.46 -23.77
N GLY A 245 -8.13 9.46 -24.61
CA GLY A 245 -7.69 9.52 -26.00
C GLY A 245 -8.59 10.48 -26.78
N THR A 246 -8.03 11.42 -27.52
CA THR A 246 -8.80 12.13 -28.55
C THR A 246 -9.03 11.18 -29.73
N PRO A 247 -10.21 11.16 -30.36
CA PRO A 247 -10.38 10.52 -31.66
C PRO A 247 -9.31 11.08 -32.59
N ASN A 248 -8.57 10.20 -33.27
CA ASN A 248 -7.45 10.52 -34.17
C ASN A 248 -7.65 11.88 -34.87
N GLY A 249 -6.82 12.86 -34.53
CA GLY A 249 -6.70 14.07 -35.32
C GLY A 249 -6.19 13.66 -36.69
N VAL A 250 -7.07 13.69 -37.69
CA VAL A 250 -6.68 13.62 -39.09
C VAL A 250 -5.97 14.94 -39.38
N GLY A 251 -4.65 14.91 -39.39
CA GLY A 251 -3.77 15.99 -39.87
C GLY A 251 -3.22 15.64 -41.24
#